data_AF-A0A4Q4D100-F1
#
_entry.id   AF-A0A4Q4D100-F1
#
_cell.length_a   1.000
_cell.length_b   1.000
_cell.length_c   1.000
_cell.angle_alpha   90.00
_cell.angle_beta   90.00
_cell.angle_gamma   90.00
#
_symmetry.space_group_name_H-M   'P 1'
#
loop_
_entity.id
_entity.type
_entity.pdbx_description
1 polymer ?
#
loop_
_entity_poly.entity_id
_entity_poly.type
_entity_poly.pdbx_seq_one_letter_code
_entity_poly.pdbx_strand_id
1 'polypeptide(L)' 'DDAVLLGRPYVYGLALDGEDGVHDVVSNVLAELDLTMALTGVGSLDSITPEHVRG' A
#
# COMPACT_ATOMS: atom_id res chain seq x y z
N ASP A 1 0.07 12.74 10.92
CA ASP A 1 0.06 11.28 10.75
C ASP A 1 -1.11 10.91 9.85
N ASP A 2 -0.86 10.78 8.55
CA ASP A 2 -1.85 10.32 7.58
C ASP A 2 -1.70 8.81 7.38
N ALA A 3 -2.81 8.07 7.51
CA ALA A 3 -2.82 6.62 7.37
C ALA A 3 -4.16 6.14 6.79
N VAL A 4 -4.16 4.94 6.21
CA VAL A 4 -5.36 4.31 5.64
C VAL A 4 -5.56 2.90 6.22
N LEU A 5 -6.82 2.49 6.34
CA LEU A 5 -7.18 1.16 6.85
C LEU A 5 -7.34 0.16 5.70
N LEU A 6 -6.72 -1.01 5.84
CA LEU A 6 -6.92 -2.14 4.93
C LEU A 6 -8.08 -2.99 5.44
N GLY A 7 -9.15 -3.09 4.63
CA GLY A 7 -10.35 -3.85 4.97
C GLY A 7 -10.21 -5.35 4.66
N ARG A 8 -10.99 -5.82 3.68
CA ARG A 8 -11.06 -7.25 3.30
C ARG A 8 -9.72 -7.94 2.98
N PRO A 9 -8.70 -7.26 2.41
CA PRO A 9 -7.42 -7.92 2.13
C PRO A 9 -6.78 -8.59 3.36
N TYR A 10 -6.82 -7.96 4.53
CA TYR A 10 -6.32 -8.55 5.78
C TYR A 10 -7.01 -9.88 6.11
N VAL A 11 -8.34 -9.92 5.99
CA VAL A 11 -9.14 -11.12 6.30
C VAL A 11 -8.81 -12.28 5.35
N TYR A 12 -8.48 -11.97 4.10
CA TYR A 12 -8.07 -13.00 3.14
C TYR A 12 -6.68 -13.54 3.46
N GLY A 13 -5.72 -12.68 3.81
CA GLY A 13 -4.42 -13.12 4.31
C GLY A 13 -4.56 -14.03 5.52
N LEU A 14 -5.38 -13.61 6.49
CA LEU A 14 -5.67 -14.38 7.69
C LEU A 14 -6.30 -15.75 7.38
N ALA A 15 -7.21 -15.81 6.41
CA ALA A 15 -7.87 -17.04 6.00
C ALA A 15 -6.95 -18.00 5.21
N LEU A 16 -5.95 -17.45 4.50
CA LEU A 16 -5.03 -18.22 3.66
C LEU A 16 -3.87 -18.81 4.47
N ASP A 17 -3.21 -17.99 5.28
CA ASP A 17 -1.99 -18.40 6.02
C ASP A 17 -1.83 -17.67 7.36
N GLY A 18 -2.95 -17.35 8.03
CA GLY A 18 -2.92 -16.76 9.37
C GLY A 18 -2.17 -15.42 9.44
N GLU A 19 -1.31 -15.28 10.46
CA GLU A 19 -0.53 -14.05 10.66
C GLU A 19 0.46 -13.80 9.52
N ASP A 20 1.12 -14.85 9.01
CA ASP A 20 2.07 -14.73 7.91
C ASP A 20 1.35 -14.27 6.63
N GLY A 21 0.16 -14.79 6.36
CA GLY A 21 -0.68 -14.33 5.24
C GLY A 21 -1.13 -12.87 5.37
N VAL A 22 -1.35 -12.38 6.59
CA VAL A 22 -1.61 -10.95 6.85
C VAL A 22 -0.36 -10.12 6.57
N HIS A 23 0.79 -10.56 7.08
CA HIS A 23 2.07 -9.88 6.89
C HIS A 23 2.40 -9.72 5.40
N ASP A 24 2.16 -10.77 4.62
CA ASP A 24 2.38 -10.76 3.18
C ASP A 24 1.45 -9.79 2.45
N VAL A 25 0.17 -9.72 2.85
CA VAL A 25 -0.77 -8.73 2.31
C VAL A 25 -0.29 -7.30 2.57
N VAL A 26 0.14 -7.00 3.79
CA VAL A 26 0.64 -5.66 4.13
C VAL A 26 1.92 -5.34 3.36
N SER A 27 2.87 -6.27 3.31
CA SER A 27 4.14 -6.10 2.60
C SER A 27 3.94 -5.85 1.11
N ASN A 28 3.03 -6.59 0.47
CA ASN A 28 2.72 -6.39 -0.94
C ASN A 28 2.09 -5.02 -1.20
N VAL A 29 1.15 -4.57 -0.37
CA VAL A 29 0.55 -3.24 -0.52
C VAL A 29 1.61 -2.13 -0.40
N LEU A 30 2.53 -2.26 0.55
CA LEU A 30 3.62 -1.30 0.72
C LEU A 30 4.58 -1.31 -0.47
N ALA A 31 4.90 -2.49 -1.00
CA ALA A 31 5.76 -2.63 -2.18
C ALA A 31 5.12 -2.04 -3.45
N GLU A 32 3.81 -2.24 -3.65
CA GLU A 32 3.08 -1.64 -4.77
C GLU A 32 3.01 -0.12 -4.68
N LEU A 33 2.84 0.42 -3.47
CA LEU A 33 2.87 1.86 -3.21
C LEU A 33 4.25 2.43 -3.56
N ASP A 34 5.33 1.83 -3.05
CA ASP A 34 6.71 2.24 -3.33
C ASP A 34 7.02 2.22 -4.83
N LEU A 35 6.66 1.12 -5.51
CA LEU A 35 6.83 0.99 -6.96
C LEU A 35 6.08 2.10 -7.73
N THR A 36 4.85 2.39 -7.34
CA THR A 36 4.04 3.45 -7.99
C THR A 36 4.64 4.83 -7.75
N MET A 37 5.14 5.10 -6.54
CA MET A 37 5.84 6.34 -6.21
C MET A 37 7.11 6.49 -7.06
N ALA A 38 7.92 5.44 -7.18
CA ALA A 38 9.10 5.44 -8.03
C ALA A 38 8.76 5.71 -9.50
N LEU A 39 7.71 5.09 -10.05
CA LEU A 39 7.26 5.30 -11.42
C LEU A 39 6.70 6.70 -11.69
N THR A 40 6.15 7.35 -10.66
CA THR A 40 5.62 8.73 -10.75
C THR A 40 6.67 9.79 -10.39
N GLY A 41 7.91 9.38 -10.09
CA GLY A 41 9.01 10.30 -9.74
C GLY A 41 8.89 10.90 -8.34
N VAL A 42 8.10 10.28 -7.47
CA VAL A 42 7.81 10.73 -6.10
C VAL A 42 8.73 9.98 -5.13
N GLY A 43 9.61 10.71 -4.44
CA GLY A 43 10.57 10.12 -3.49
C GLY A 43 10.13 10.13 -2.03
N SER A 44 9.03 10.80 -1.69
CA SER A 44 8.45 10.84 -0.34
C SER A 44 6.94 10.96 -0.39
N LEU A 45 6.25 10.41 0.62
CA LEU A 45 4.81 10.60 0.81
C LEU A 45 4.44 12.09 0.88
N ASP A 46 5.30 12.94 1.45
CA ASP A 46 5.06 14.39 1.55
C ASP A 46 4.99 15.09 0.18
N SER A 47 5.54 14.46 -0.86
CA SER A 47 5.53 14.98 -2.23
C SER A 47 4.32 14.49 -3.04
N ILE A 48 3.46 13.62 -2.48
CA ILE A 48 2.23 13.19 -3.13
C ILE A 48 1.18 14.30 -3.03
N THR A 49 0.83 14.89 -4.17
CA THR A 49 -0.22 15.90 -4.31
C THR A 49 -1.38 15.39 -5.18
N PRO A 50 -2.56 16.03 -5.12
CA PRO A 50 -3.69 15.69 -6.00
C PRO A 50 -3.41 15.83 -7.51
N GLU A 51 -2.30 16.44 -7.92
CA GLU A 51 -1.92 16.55 -9.33
C GLU A 51 -1.54 15.18 -9.94
N HIS A 52 -1.04 14.26 -9.11
CA HIS A 52 -0.64 12.91 -9.55
C HIS A 52 -1.83 12.01 -9.95
N VAL A 53 -3.06 12.39 -9.61
CA VAL A 53 -4.28 11.60 -9.89
C VAL A 53 -5.18 12.22 -10.96
N ARG A 54 -4.81 13.37 -11.53
CA ARG A 54 -5.62 14.13 -12.52
C ARG A 54 -5.23 13.86 -13.99
N GLY A 55 -4.77 12.65 -14.30
CA GLY A 55 -4.49 12.21 -15.67
C GLY A 55 -5.68 12.34 -16.61
#